data_AF-A0A7J4ESQ2-F1
#
_entry.id   AF-A0A7J4ESQ2-F1
#
_cell.length_a   1.000
_cell.length_b   1.000
_cell.length_c   1.000
_cell.angle_alpha   90.00
_cell.angle_beta   90.00
_cell.angle_gamma   90.00
#
_symmetry.space_group_name_H-M   'P 1'
#
loop_
_entity.id
_entity.type
_entity.pdbx_description
1 polymer ?
#
loop_
_entity_poly.entity_id
_entity_poly.type
_entity_poly.pdbx_seq_one_letter_code
_entity_poly.pdbx_strand_id
1 'polypeptide(L)'
;MASTSISTMIFFVAALIVSSMVAGVLLGSVQETSNAFSQRSRALVDTIRDDITIINDPDSVSNNPVLIYLKNTGDSSIPVDKKIFDVFIDGVYQSNYSVVSISGDDELLPSDVAKITINTTLSSGSHTIRIYVRGYEWDEMKFRI
;
A
#
# COMPACT_ATOMS: atom_id res chain seq x y z
N MET A 1 -4.27 -54.57 45.98
CA MET A 1 -3.21 -54.02 45.10
C MET A 1 -3.67 -53.89 43.64
N ALA A 2 -4.49 -54.81 43.09
CA ALA A 2 -4.97 -54.71 41.70
C ALA A 2 -5.95 -53.55 41.40
N SER A 3 -6.83 -53.16 42.34
CA SER A 3 -7.81 -52.08 42.08
C SER A 3 -7.18 -50.68 41.99
N THR A 4 -6.09 -50.46 42.71
CA THR A 4 -5.33 -49.19 42.66
C THR A 4 -4.68 -49.01 41.30
N SER A 5 -4.10 -50.07 40.71
CA SER A 5 -3.49 -50.05 39.37
C SER A 5 -4.50 -49.78 38.25
N ILE A 6 -5.74 -50.30 38.38
CA ILE A 6 -6.80 -50.03 37.41
C ILE A 6 -7.21 -48.56 37.46
N SER A 7 -7.33 -47.98 38.67
CA SER A 7 -7.68 -46.56 38.82
C SER A 7 -6.60 -45.65 38.24
N THR A 8 -5.31 -45.91 38.50
CA THR A 8 -4.22 -45.12 37.90
C THR A 8 -4.18 -45.23 36.37
N MET A 9 -4.46 -46.41 35.80
CA MET A 9 -4.53 -46.57 34.35
C MET A 9 -5.68 -45.73 33.73
N ILE A 10 -6.85 -45.70 34.38
CA ILE A 10 -7.97 -44.88 33.95
C ILE A 10 -7.61 -43.38 33.98
N PHE A 11 -6.99 -42.91 35.07
CA PHE A 11 -6.53 -41.52 35.16
C PHE A 11 -5.45 -41.17 34.14
N PHE A 12 -4.54 -42.10 33.83
CA PHE A 12 -3.52 -41.90 32.81
C PHE A 12 -4.13 -41.70 31.42
N VAL A 13 -5.09 -42.55 31.03
CA VAL A 13 -5.77 -42.42 29.74
C VAL A 13 -6.60 -41.13 29.69
N ALA A 14 -7.30 -40.79 30.76
CA ALA A 14 -8.05 -39.54 30.85
C ALA A 14 -7.14 -38.31 30.68
N ALA A 15 -5.97 -38.28 31.34
CA ALA A 15 -4.99 -37.20 31.19
C ALA A 15 -4.44 -37.11 29.76
N LEU A 16 -4.19 -38.24 29.10
CA LEU A 16 -3.70 -38.29 27.73
C LEU A 16 -4.73 -37.74 26.72
N ILE A 17 -6.02 -38.04 26.92
CA ILE A 17 -7.12 -37.48 26.12
C ILE A 17 -7.15 -35.95 26.28
N VAL A 18 -7.15 -35.46 27.52
CA VAL A 18 -7.19 -34.02 27.80
C VAL A 18 -5.96 -33.32 27.20
N SER A 19 -4.77 -33.90 27.36
CA SER A 19 -3.53 -33.37 26.77
C SER A 19 -3.62 -33.28 25.25
N SER A 20 -4.21 -34.28 24.60
CA SER A 20 -4.36 -34.30 23.14
C SER A 20 -5.32 -33.21 22.65
N MET A 21 -6.41 -32.97 23.39
CA MET A 21 -7.34 -31.87 23.10
C MET A 21 -6.66 -30.50 23.21
N VAL A 22 -5.91 -30.27 24.30
CA VAL A 22 -5.16 -29.01 24.49
C VAL A 22 -4.13 -28.81 23.39
N ALA A 23 -3.37 -29.85 23.04
CA ALA A 23 -2.42 -29.81 21.94
C ALA A 23 -3.11 -29.47 20.60
N GLY A 24 -4.28 -30.04 20.34
CA GLY A 24 -5.07 -29.74 19.14
C GLY A 24 -5.47 -28.26 19.04
N VAL A 25 -5.94 -27.67 20.13
CA VAL A 25 -6.30 -26.23 20.15
C VAL A 25 -5.06 -25.36 19.93
N LEU A 26 -3.96 -25.65 20.64
CA LEU A 26 -2.72 -24.89 20.49
C LEU A 26 -2.15 -24.94 19.08
N LEU A 27 -2.18 -26.12 18.43
CA LEU A 27 -1.76 -26.27 17.05
C LEU A 27 -2.62 -25.43 16.10
N GLY A 28 -3.94 -25.40 16.31
CA GLY A 28 -4.85 -24.53 15.57
C GLY A 28 -4.47 -23.05 15.69
N SER A 29 -4.29 -22.56 16.92
CA SER A 29 -3.91 -21.17 17.16
C SER A 29 -2.55 -20.79 16.55
N VAL A 30 -1.57 -21.70 16.60
CA VAL A 30 -0.26 -21.48 15.95
C VAL A 30 -0.40 -21.42 14.43
N GLN A 31 -1.21 -22.30 13.84
CA GLN A 31 -1.46 -22.31 12.40
C GLN A 31 -2.15 -21.03 11.94
N GLU A 32 -3.18 -20.58 12.68
CA GLU A 32 -3.87 -19.31 12.42
C GLU A 32 -2.92 -18.12 12.53
N THR A 33 -2.10 -18.08 13.57
CA THR A 33 -1.10 -17.02 13.77
C THR A 33 -0.07 -17.01 12.64
N SER A 34 0.43 -18.18 12.25
CA SER A 34 1.38 -18.33 11.14
C SER A 34 0.78 -17.85 9.82
N ASN A 35 -0.48 -18.22 9.54
CA ASN A 35 -1.19 -17.78 8.35
C ASN A 35 -1.42 -16.26 8.34
N ALA A 36 -1.79 -15.67 9.49
CA ALA A 36 -1.97 -14.23 9.63
C ALA A 36 -0.63 -13.49 9.45
N PHE A 37 0.45 -14.01 10.03
CA PHE A 37 1.79 -13.46 9.88
C PHE A 37 2.26 -13.52 8.42
N SER A 38 2.05 -14.65 7.74
CA SER A 38 2.40 -14.83 6.33
C SER A 38 1.65 -13.86 5.41
N GLN A 39 0.36 -13.64 5.66
CA GLN A 39 -0.44 -12.64 4.94
C GLN A 39 0.07 -11.22 5.18
N ARG A 40 0.34 -10.86 6.44
CA ARG A 40 0.87 -9.54 6.78
C ARG A 40 2.26 -9.31 6.19
N SER A 41 3.11 -10.33 6.16
CA SER A 41 4.44 -10.26 5.56
C SER A 41 4.36 -10.02 4.05
N ARG A 42 3.42 -10.66 3.34
CA ARG A 42 3.21 -10.40 1.91
C ARG A 42 2.76 -8.96 1.66
N ALA A 43 1.72 -8.51 2.36
CA ALA A 43 1.23 -7.14 2.22
C ALA A 43 2.31 -6.08 2.52
N LEU A 44 3.18 -6.32 3.51
CA LEU A 44 4.31 -5.44 3.81
C LEU A 44 5.36 -5.43 2.68
N VAL A 45 5.68 -6.60 2.12
CA VAL A 45 6.60 -6.69 0.97
C VAL A 45 6.04 -5.97 -0.25
N ASP A 46 4.74 -6.09 -0.50
CA ASP A 46 4.08 -5.38 -1.61
C ASP A 46 4.12 -3.86 -1.38
N THR A 47 3.87 -3.39 -0.16
CA THR A 47 3.97 -1.95 0.17
C THR A 47 5.39 -1.40 0.00
N ILE A 48 6.44 -2.17 0.33
CA ILE A 48 7.84 -1.75 0.12
C ILE A 48 8.18 -1.67 -1.38
N ARG A 49 7.46 -2.40 -2.23
CA ARG A 49 7.65 -2.42 -3.67
C ARG A 49 6.85 -1.34 -4.40
N ASP A 50 5.91 -0.70 -3.72
CA ASP A 50 4.97 0.24 -4.31
C ASP A 50 5.33 1.65 -3.85
N ASP A 51 6.18 2.33 -4.61
CA ASP A 51 6.69 3.67 -4.29
C ASP A 51 6.46 4.60 -5.50
N ILE A 52 6.07 5.84 -5.24
CA ILE A 52 5.89 6.89 -6.24
C ILE A 52 6.56 8.18 -5.76
N THR A 53 7.15 8.95 -6.68
CA THR A 53 7.81 10.22 -6.34
C THR A 53 7.49 11.30 -7.36
N ILE A 54 7.18 12.50 -6.88
CA ILE A 54 7.03 13.71 -7.68
C ILE A 54 8.43 14.23 -8.02
N ILE A 55 8.73 14.33 -9.31
CA ILE A 55 10.08 14.67 -9.81
C ILE A 55 10.16 16.08 -10.42
N ASN A 56 9.17 16.93 -10.17
CA ASN A 56 9.19 18.31 -10.63
C ASN A 56 10.29 19.13 -9.96
N ASP A 57 10.79 20.13 -10.68
CA ASP A 57 11.56 21.22 -10.09
C ASP A 57 10.59 22.19 -9.37
N PRO A 58 10.73 22.38 -8.04
CA PRO A 58 9.85 23.27 -7.25
C PRO A 58 9.83 24.72 -7.70
N ASP A 59 10.91 25.20 -8.33
CA ASP A 59 11.06 26.58 -8.80
C ASP A 59 10.58 26.76 -10.25
N SER A 60 10.27 25.67 -10.95
CA SER A 60 9.93 25.66 -12.37
C SER A 60 8.67 24.82 -12.67
N VAL A 61 7.60 25.11 -11.93
CA VAL A 61 6.28 24.51 -12.19
C VAL A 61 5.47 25.41 -13.12
N SER A 62 4.94 24.82 -14.20
CA SER A 62 4.06 25.54 -15.13
C SER A 62 2.79 26.04 -14.41
N ASN A 63 2.43 27.30 -14.62
CA ASN A 63 1.17 27.87 -14.16
C ASN A 63 0.22 28.04 -15.36
N ASN A 64 -0.84 27.22 -15.43
CA ASN A 64 -1.85 27.18 -16.50
C ASN A 64 -1.43 26.52 -17.85
N PRO A 65 -1.61 25.20 -18.00
CA PRO A 65 -2.03 24.24 -16.97
C PRO A 65 -0.89 23.92 -16.00
N VAL A 66 -1.25 23.49 -14.80
CA VAL A 66 -0.27 22.99 -13.82
C VAL A 66 0.20 21.61 -14.27
N LEU A 67 1.51 21.49 -14.48
CA LEU A 67 2.15 20.29 -15.02
C LEU A 67 2.98 19.62 -13.94
N ILE A 68 2.64 18.37 -13.63
CA ILE A 68 3.29 17.57 -12.59
C ILE A 68 3.74 16.25 -13.19
N TYR A 69 4.95 15.83 -12.81
CA TYR A 69 5.61 14.63 -13.24
C TYR A 69 5.73 13.70 -12.03
N LEU A 70 5.10 12.54 -12.15
CA LEU A 70 5.12 11.50 -11.13
C LEU A 70 5.90 10.32 -11.67
N LYS A 71 6.98 9.93 -11.01
CA LYS A 71 7.77 8.75 -11.37
C LYS A 71 7.33 7.56 -10.53
N ASN A 72 7.19 6.41 -11.17
CA ASN A 72 7.10 5.14 -10.48
C ASN A 72 8.50 4.73 -9.99
N THR A 73 8.73 4.85 -8.68
CA THR A 73 9.99 4.50 -8.01
C THR A 73 9.96 3.09 -7.43
N GLY A 74 8.80 2.44 -7.47
CA GLY A 74 8.60 1.04 -7.09
C GLY A 74 8.98 0.02 -8.16
N ASP A 75 8.70 -1.24 -7.83
CA ASP A 75 8.92 -2.44 -8.64
C ASP A 75 7.62 -2.95 -9.31
N SER A 76 6.46 -2.38 -8.99
CA SER A 76 5.16 -2.76 -9.54
C SER A 76 4.75 -1.89 -10.73
N SER A 77 3.79 -2.38 -11.53
CA SER A 77 3.22 -1.60 -12.65
C SER A 77 1.96 -0.88 -12.17
N ILE A 78 1.84 0.42 -12.46
CA ILE A 78 0.70 1.24 -12.04
C ILE A 78 -0.19 1.58 -13.25
N PRO A 79 -1.47 1.19 -13.28
CA PRO A 79 -2.37 1.55 -14.38
C PRO A 79 -2.54 3.07 -14.54
N VAL A 80 -2.49 3.58 -15.77
CA VAL A 80 -2.73 5.00 -16.08
C VAL A 80 -4.24 5.27 -16.14
N ASP A 81 -4.95 5.10 -15.01
CA ASP A 81 -6.37 5.40 -14.90
C ASP A 81 -6.62 6.56 -13.93
N LYS A 82 -7.24 7.64 -14.41
CA LYS A 82 -7.64 8.79 -13.60
C LYS A 82 -8.38 8.40 -12.30
N LYS A 83 -9.13 7.29 -12.28
CA LYS A 83 -9.90 6.85 -11.10
C LYS A 83 -9.05 6.41 -9.91
N ILE A 84 -7.78 6.08 -10.13
CA ILE A 84 -6.87 5.68 -9.05
C ILE A 84 -6.00 6.84 -8.57
N PHE A 85 -5.90 7.94 -9.32
CA PHE A 85 -5.15 9.13 -8.91
C PHE A 85 -6.08 10.14 -8.25
N ASP A 86 -5.81 10.50 -7.00
CA ASP A 86 -6.48 11.59 -6.31
C ASP A 86 -5.48 12.75 -6.15
N VAL A 87 -5.79 13.91 -6.72
CA VAL A 87 -4.88 15.08 -6.77
C VAL A 87 -5.44 16.22 -5.92
N PHE A 88 -4.61 16.75 -5.02
CA PHE A 88 -4.93 17.87 -4.15
C PHE A 88 -3.94 19.01 -4.36
N ILE A 89 -4.44 20.24 -4.44
CA ILE A 89 -3.62 21.45 -4.40
C ILE A 89 -4.11 22.30 -3.24
N ASP A 90 -3.22 22.66 -2.32
CA ASP A 90 -3.51 23.43 -1.10
C ASP A 90 -4.69 22.86 -0.29
N GLY A 91 -4.82 21.53 -0.28
CA GLY A 91 -5.91 20.82 0.38
C GLY A 91 -7.23 20.77 -0.41
N VAL A 92 -7.30 21.35 -1.60
CA VAL A 92 -8.48 21.33 -2.48
C VAL A 92 -8.34 20.21 -3.51
N TYR A 93 -9.32 19.29 -3.50
CA TYR A 93 -9.41 18.20 -4.48
C TYR A 93 -9.63 18.74 -5.89
N GLN A 94 -8.80 18.29 -6.83
CA GLN A 94 -8.88 18.67 -8.24
C GLN A 94 -9.61 17.60 -9.03
N SER A 95 -10.64 17.98 -9.79
CA SER A 95 -11.39 17.06 -10.66
C SER A 95 -11.02 17.22 -12.14
N ASN A 96 -10.51 18.38 -12.54
CA ASN A 96 -10.17 18.70 -13.93
C ASN A 96 -8.68 18.49 -14.22
N TYR A 97 -8.26 17.23 -14.24
CA TYR A 97 -6.92 16.81 -14.64
C TYR A 97 -6.96 15.58 -15.56
N SER A 98 -5.85 15.36 -16.27
CA SER A 98 -5.54 14.14 -17.02
C SER A 98 -4.20 13.56 -16.56
N VAL A 99 -4.06 12.24 -16.70
CA VAL A 99 -2.83 11.50 -16.41
C VAL A 99 -2.46 10.74 -17.68
N VAL A 100 -1.21 10.86 -18.11
CA VAL A 100 -0.69 10.20 -19.31
C VAL A 100 0.72 9.71 -19.03
N SER A 101 1.05 8.47 -19.40
CA SER A 101 2.44 7.99 -19.35
C SER A 101 3.29 8.70 -20.41
N ILE A 102 4.50 9.13 -20.06
CA ILE A 102 5.45 9.69 -21.02
C ILE A 102 5.88 8.64 -22.05
N SER A 103 5.97 7.37 -21.63
CA SER A 103 6.29 6.24 -22.49
C SER A 103 5.17 5.93 -23.49
N GLY A 104 3.94 6.41 -23.21
CA GLY A 104 2.76 6.22 -24.07
C GLY A 104 1.99 4.93 -23.79
N ASP A 105 2.43 4.14 -22.80
CA ASP A 105 1.78 2.92 -22.35
C ASP A 105 0.56 3.23 -21.45
N ASP A 106 -0.37 2.28 -21.39
CA ASP A 106 -1.54 2.33 -20.51
C ASP A 106 -1.20 2.00 -19.05
N GLU A 107 0.06 1.65 -18.78
CA GLU A 107 0.61 1.41 -17.45
C GLU A 107 1.94 2.16 -17.27
N LEU A 108 2.27 2.50 -16.03
CA LEU A 108 3.55 3.06 -15.62
C LEU A 108 4.41 1.91 -15.10
N LEU A 109 5.35 1.47 -15.92
CA LEU A 109 6.33 0.47 -15.51
C LEU A 109 7.27 1.03 -14.45
N PRO A 110 8.01 0.18 -13.73
CA PRO A 110 9.09 0.63 -12.85
C PRO A 110 10.02 1.61 -13.58
N SER A 111 10.28 2.75 -12.95
CA SER A 111 11.04 3.89 -13.49
C SER A 111 10.36 4.74 -14.58
N ASP A 112 9.15 4.42 -15.02
CA ASP A 112 8.39 5.28 -15.93
C ASP A 112 7.87 6.53 -15.23
N VAL A 113 7.51 7.53 -16.04
CA VAL A 113 7.03 8.82 -15.57
C VAL A 113 5.66 9.10 -16.17
N ALA A 114 4.72 9.47 -15.31
CA ALA A 114 3.43 10.01 -15.67
C ALA A 114 3.48 11.53 -15.71
N LYS A 115 2.85 12.11 -16.73
CA LYS A 115 2.53 13.53 -16.79
C LYS A 115 1.09 13.74 -16.38
N ILE A 116 0.91 14.48 -15.28
CA ILE A 116 -0.38 14.93 -14.77
C ILE A 116 -0.58 16.38 -15.19
N THR A 117 -1.63 16.64 -15.96
CA THR A 117 -1.98 17.99 -16.44
C THR A 117 -3.25 18.43 -15.74
N ILE A 118 -3.16 19.46 -14.90
CA ILE A 118 -4.26 19.99 -14.10
C ILE A 118 -4.69 21.32 -14.72
N ASN A 119 -5.93 21.37 -15.21
CA ASN A 119 -6.48 22.55 -15.87
C ASN A 119 -7.00 23.57 -14.85
N THR A 120 -6.07 24.10 -14.05
CA THR A 120 -6.32 25.17 -13.08
C THR A 120 -5.24 26.23 -13.20
N THR A 121 -5.57 27.46 -12.81
CA THR A 121 -4.61 28.57 -12.72
C THR A 121 -4.38 28.88 -11.26
N LEU A 122 -3.13 28.84 -10.82
CA LEU A 122 -2.73 29.18 -9.46
C LEU A 122 -2.35 30.65 -9.38
N SER A 123 -2.62 31.28 -8.24
CA SER A 123 -2.09 32.60 -7.93
C SER A 123 -0.57 32.54 -7.79
N SER A 124 0.12 33.68 -7.83
CA SER A 124 1.53 33.69 -7.43
C SER A 124 1.65 33.42 -5.93
N GLY A 125 2.69 32.68 -5.54
CA GLY A 125 2.88 32.27 -4.15
C GLY A 125 3.36 30.84 -3.99
N SER A 126 3.41 30.40 -2.73
CA SER A 126 3.77 29.02 -2.38
C SER A 126 2.53 28.14 -2.37
N HIS A 127 2.63 27.01 -3.05
CA HIS A 127 1.58 26.01 -3.17
C HIS A 127 2.09 24.64 -2.75
N THR A 128 1.19 23.79 -2.28
CA THR A 128 1.49 22.39 -1.93
C THR A 128 0.61 21.48 -2.77
N ILE A 129 1.23 20.55 -3.49
CA ILE A 129 0.53 19.50 -4.21
C ILE A 129 0.70 18.17 -3.50
N ARG A 130 -0.39 17.42 -3.42
CA ARG A 130 -0.42 16.04 -2.95
C ARG A 130 -1.06 15.16 -4.00
N ILE A 131 -0.42 14.03 -4.29
CA ILE A 131 -0.95 13.02 -5.20
C ILE A 131 -1.03 11.72 -4.43
N TYR A 132 -2.22 11.12 -4.42
CA TYR A 132 -2.47 9.80 -3.87
C TYR A 132 -2.76 8.85 -5.01
N VAL A 133 -2.16 7.66 -4.99
CA VAL A 133 -2.48 6.60 -5.95
C VAL A 133 -3.10 5.44 -5.18
N ARG A 134 -4.35 5.11 -5.50
CA ARG A 134 -5.12 4.10 -4.75
C ARG A 134 -4.46 2.73 -4.85
N GLY A 135 -4.14 2.15 -3.70
CA GLY A 135 -3.47 0.85 -3.61
C GLY A 135 -1.95 0.93 -3.59
N TYR A 136 -1.39 2.13 -3.74
CA TYR A 136 0.04 2.43 -3.70
C TYR A 136 0.28 3.53 -2.64
N GLU A 137 1.38 4.26 -2.76
CA GLU A 137 1.75 5.34 -1.86
C GLU A 137 1.18 6.71 -2.30
N TRP A 138 1.52 7.75 -1.55
CA TRP A 138 1.23 9.15 -1.84
C TRP A 138 2.50 9.98 -1.70
N ASP A 139 2.58 11.08 -2.44
CA ASP A 139 3.69 12.01 -2.33
C ASP A 139 3.21 13.46 -2.27
N GLU A 140 4.01 14.31 -1.61
CA GLU A 140 3.77 15.73 -1.43
C GLU A 140 4.97 16.55 -1.91
N MET A 141 4.69 17.57 -2.72
CA MET A 141 5.70 18.56 -3.11
C MET A 141 5.19 19.98 -2.81
N LYS A 142 6.07 20.80 -2.25
CA LYS A 142 5.87 22.25 -2.15
C LYS A 142 6.57 22.93 -3.32
N PHE A 143 5.90 23.84 -3.99
CA PHE A 143 6.43 24.58 -5.13
C PHE A 143 6.00 26.03 -5.06
N ARG A 144 6.63 26.87 -5.89
CA ARG A 144 6.31 28.29 -5.96
C ARG A 144 5.96 28.69 -7.38
N ILE A 145 4.94 29.54 -7.49
CA ILE A 145 4.47 30.17 -8.74
C ILE A 145 4.82 31.66 -8.70
#